data_AF-A0AAX2FBA7-F1
#
_entry.id   AF-A0AAX2FBA7-F1
#
_cell.length_a   1.000
_cell.length_b   1.000
_cell.length_c   1.000
_cell.angle_alpha   90.00
_cell.angle_beta   90.00
_cell.angle_gamma   90.00
#
_symmetry.space_group_name_H-M   'P 1'
#
loop_
_entity.id
_entity.type
_entity.pdbx_description
1 polymer ?
#
loop_
_entity_poly.entity_id
_entity_poly.type
_entity_poly.pdbx_seq_one_letter_code
_entity_poly.pdbx_strand_id
1 'polypeptide(L)'
;MNLIDLYIQEVAKRLPEKNREDITLELRSTIDDMLPEDYNEEDVKSVLEKLGSPVSLANGYLDRPMHLIGPRYFDVYTTLLKMIIPIAAVIALISMVAENFIGYSGDQAVLNVILQLIGKGIGEIFEVGLHVFFWLTLVFVILERTDKDKGIEPLTTSLKK
;
A
#
# COMPACT_ATOMS: atom_id res chain seq x y z
N MET A 1 -9.31 33.40 14.27
CA MET A 1 -9.24 32.60 13.03
C MET A 1 -10.60 31.98 12.84
N ASN A 2 -11.22 32.16 11.68
CA ASN A 2 -12.54 31.60 11.35
C ASN A 2 -12.42 30.07 11.16
N LEU A 3 -13.39 29.29 11.66
CA LEU A 3 -13.42 27.83 11.54
C LEU A 3 -13.38 27.38 10.07
N ILE A 4 -14.03 28.13 9.18
CA ILE A 4 -14.05 27.87 7.74
C ILE A 4 -12.63 27.96 7.17
N ASP A 5 -11.90 29.03 7.52
CA ASP A 5 -10.52 29.22 7.03
C ASP A 5 -9.59 28.12 7.51
N LEU A 6 -9.73 27.70 8.78
CA LEU A 6 -8.96 26.59 9.33
C LEU A 6 -9.27 25.28 8.60
N TYR A 7 -10.55 25.01 8.34
CA TYR A 7 -10.99 23.82 7.62
C TYR A 7 -10.42 23.77 6.20
N ILE A 8 -10.58 24.86 5.44
CA ILE A 8 -10.07 24.98 4.07
C ILE A 8 -8.55 24.84 4.06
N GLN A 9 -7.84 25.45 5.02
CA GLN A 9 -6.40 25.32 5.13
C GLN A 9 -5.97 23.87 5.38
N GLU A 10 -6.69 23.13 6.21
CA GLU A 10 -6.43 21.71 6.43
C GLU A 10 -6.68 20.87 5.17
N VAL A 11 -7.73 21.14 4.41
CA VAL A 11 -7.94 20.47 3.11
C VAL A 11 -6.79 20.83 2.16
N ALA A 12 -6.46 22.11 2.01
CA ALA A 12 -5.45 22.62 1.08
C ALA A 12 -4.06 21.98 1.27
N LYS A 13 -3.64 21.76 2.52
CA LYS A 13 -2.36 21.11 2.86
C LYS A 13 -2.20 19.71 2.23
N ARG A 14 -3.30 19.06 1.87
CA ARG A 14 -3.34 17.68 1.35
C ARG A 14 -3.58 17.62 -0.17
N LEU A 15 -3.80 18.77 -0.81
CA LEU A 15 -4.07 18.86 -2.25
C LEU A 15 -2.77 19.05 -3.06
N PRO A 16 -2.73 18.55 -4.33
CA PRO A 16 -1.65 18.82 -5.26
C PRO A 16 -1.56 20.32 -5.56
N GLU A 17 -0.34 20.88 -5.59
CA GLU A 17 -0.14 22.33 -5.80
C GLU A 17 -0.84 22.86 -7.06
N LYS A 18 -0.84 22.06 -8.13
CA LYS A 18 -1.40 22.44 -9.43
C LYS A 18 -2.86 22.89 -9.38
N ASN A 19 -3.70 22.22 -8.57
CA ASN A 19 -5.14 22.46 -8.53
C ASN A 19 -5.59 22.99 -7.15
N ARG A 20 -4.64 23.24 -6.23
CA ARG A 20 -4.95 23.57 -4.83
C ARG A 20 -5.80 24.82 -4.72
N GLU A 21 -5.45 25.87 -5.46
CA GLU A 21 -6.15 27.16 -5.41
C GLU A 21 -7.59 27.02 -5.91
N ASP A 22 -7.77 26.46 -7.11
CA ASP A 22 -9.08 26.22 -7.71
C ASP A 22 -10.00 25.40 -6.78
N ILE A 23 -9.51 24.28 -6.23
CA ILE A 23 -10.27 23.44 -5.32
C ILE A 23 -10.62 24.17 -4.02
N THR A 24 -9.70 24.99 -3.48
CA THR A 24 -10.00 25.75 -2.26
C THR A 24 -11.03 26.85 -2.48
N LEU A 25 -11.05 27.47 -3.67
CA LEU A 25 -12.06 28.44 -4.05
C LEU A 25 -13.42 27.77 -4.24
N GLU A 26 -13.47 26.63 -4.91
CA GLU A 26 -14.69 25.82 -5.07
C GLU A 26 -15.24 25.35 -3.72
N LEU A 27 -14.36 24.87 -2.83
CA LEU A 27 -14.74 24.45 -1.48
C LEU A 27 -15.30 25.62 -0.67
N ARG A 28 -14.71 26.81 -0.79
CA ARG A 28 -15.23 28.01 -0.12
C ARG A 28 -16.63 28.35 -0.62
N SER A 29 -16.81 28.41 -1.94
CA SER A 29 -18.12 28.66 -2.55
C SER A 29 -19.16 27.65 -2.08
N THR A 30 -18.78 26.37 -2.01
CA THR A 30 -19.67 25.29 -1.54
C THR A 30 -20.07 25.48 -0.08
N ILE A 31 -19.14 25.88 0.79
CA ILE A 31 -19.43 26.15 2.20
C ILE A 31 -20.37 27.36 2.31
N ASP A 32 -20.09 28.43 1.57
CA ASP A 32 -20.87 29.66 1.58
C ASP A 32 -22.30 29.40 1.06
N ASP A 33 -22.48 28.58 0.03
CA ASP A 33 -23.79 28.17 -0.50
C ASP A 33 -24.59 27.28 0.46
N MET A 34 -23.92 26.58 1.37
CA MET A 34 -24.56 25.75 2.40
C MET A 34 -25.00 26.55 3.64
N LEU A 35 -24.51 27.78 3.80
CA LEU A 35 -24.81 28.64 4.94
C LEU A 35 -26.02 29.54 4.63
N PRO A 36 -26.90 29.81 5.62
CA PRO A 36 -27.94 30.83 5.49
C PRO A 36 -27.34 32.24 5.51
N GLU A 37 -28.07 33.25 5.01
CA GLU A 37 -27.56 34.65 4.94
C GLU A 37 -27.14 35.21 6.31
N ASP A 38 -27.89 34.91 7.37
CA ASP A 38 -27.58 35.26 8.76
C ASP A 38 -27.20 33.99 9.55
N TYR A 39 -26.00 33.47 9.30
CA TYR A 39 -25.50 32.27 9.99
C TYR A 39 -24.79 32.60 11.30
N ASN A 40 -24.84 31.64 12.23
CA ASN A 40 -24.08 31.67 13.48
C ASN A 40 -23.00 30.56 13.51
N GLU A 41 -22.27 30.47 14.62
CA GLU A 41 -21.19 29.48 14.77
C GLU A 41 -21.68 28.02 14.76
N GLU A 42 -22.91 27.77 15.22
CA GLU A 42 -23.54 26.44 15.22
C GLU A 42 -23.90 26.00 13.80
N ASP A 43 -24.34 26.92 12.94
CA ASP A 43 -24.59 26.66 11.52
C ASP A 43 -23.29 26.28 10.80
N VAL A 44 -22.20 27.01 11.05
CA VAL A 44 -20.87 26.70 10.50
C VAL A 44 -20.43 25.31 10.92
N LYS A 45 -20.56 24.99 12.21
CA LYS A 45 -20.17 23.66 12.73
C LYS A 45 -20.99 22.55 12.07
N SER A 46 -22.30 22.74 11.91
CA SER A 46 -23.20 21.80 11.25
C SER A 46 -22.81 21.56 9.78
N VAL A 47 -22.48 22.61 9.03
CA VAL A 47 -22.00 22.49 7.64
C VAL A 47 -20.67 21.74 7.58
N LEU A 48 -19.69 22.09 8.42
CA LEU A 48 -18.39 21.41 8.46
C LEU A 48 -18.51 19.94 8.90
N GLU A 49 -19.42 19.62 9.83
CA GLU A 49 -19.72 18.23 10.22
C GLU A 49 -20.33 17.43 9.06
N LYS A 50 -21.20 18.05 8.25
CA LYS A 50 -21.74 17.42 7.03
C LYS A 50 -20.67 17.14 5.98
N LEU A 51 -19.69 18.04 5.82
CA LEU A 51 -18.54 17.84 4.92
C LEU A 51 -17.56 16.77 5.45
N GLY A 52 -17.55 16.54 6.75
CA GLY A 52 -16.75 15.52 7.40
C GLY A 52 -15.28 15.92 7.57
N SER A 53 -14.39 14.93 7.71
CA SER A 53 -12.99 15.21 8.01
C SER A 53 -12.28 15.88 6.82
N PRO A 54 -11.44 16.91 7.03
CA PRO A 54 -10.65 17.53 5.96
C PRO A 54 -9.78 16.53 5.20
N VAL A 55 -9.33 15.46 5.88
CA VAL A 55 -8.54 14.38 5.29
C VAL A 55 -9.36 13.59 4.27
N SER A 56 -10.57 13.17 4.68
CA SER A 56 -11.47 12.41 3.82
C SER A 56 -11.92 13.23 2.62
N LEU A 57 -12.22 14.52 2.84
CA LEU A 57 -12.66 15.42 1.78
C LEU A 57 -11.53 15.66 0.76
N ALA A 58 -10.31 15.92 1.22
CA ALA A 58 -9.14 16.09 0.35
C ALA A 58 -8.89 14.84 -0.52
N ASN A 59 -9.08 13.65 0.04
CA ASN A 59 -8.93 12.39 -0.71
C ASN A 59 -9.91 12.27 -1.88
N GLY A 60 -11.09 12.87 -1.80
CA GLY A 60 -12.07 12.91 -2.90
C GLY A 60 -11.59 13.72 -4.10
N TYR A 61 -10.72 14.70 -3.89
CA TYR A 61 -10.15 15.54 -4.95
C TYR A 61 -8.85 14.98 -5.54
N LEU A 62 -8.28 13.93 -4.94
CA LEU A 62 -7.05 13.32 -5.44
C LEU A 62 -7.37 12.37 -6.60
N ASP A 63 -6.85 12.66 -7.78
CA ASP A 63 -6.86 11.77 -8.95
C ASP A 63 -6.15 10.42 -8.72
N ARG A 64 -5.38 10.33 -7.63
CA ARG A 64 -4.56 9.18 -7.27
C ARG A 64 -4.91 8.74 -5.86
N PRO A 65 -5.35 7.50 -5.67
CA PRO A 65 -5.62 7.01 -4.33
C PRO A 65 -4.32 6.91 -3.52
N MET A 66 -4.39 7.21 -2.22
CA MET A 66 -3.25 7.19 -1.28
C MET A 66 -2.85 5.77 -0.83
N HIS A 67 -2.90 4.80 -1.75
CA HIS A 67 -2.46 3.44 -1.49
C HIS A 67 -1.23 3.08 -2.32
N LEU A 68 -0.38 2.21 -1.77
CA LEU A 68 0.74 1.64 -2.51
C LEU A 68 0.26 0.57 -3.51
N ILE A 69 -0.69 -0.26 -3.06
CA ILE A 69 -1.39 -1.29 -3.84
C ILE A 69 -2.87 -1.17 -3.49
N GLY A 70 -3.72 -0.99 -4.50
CA GLY A 70 -5.13 -0.70 -4.31
C GLY A 70 -5.99 -1.92 -4.03
N PRO A 71 -7.25 -1.70 -3.62
CA PRO A 71 -8.20 -2.78 -3.34
C PRO A 71 -8.42 -3.70 -4.56
N ARG A 72 -8.24 -3.18 -5.78
CA ARG A 72 -8.27 -3.98 -7.02
C ARG A 72 -7.26 -5.12 -7.02
N TYR A 73 -6.02 -4.85 -6.60
CA TYR A 73 -4.89 -5.76 -6.71
C TYR A 73 -4.50 -6.44 -5.39
N PHE A 74 -4.96 -5.93 -4.25
CA PHE A 74 -4.52 -6.36 -2.93
C PHE A 74 -4.82 -7.85 -2.65
N ASP A 75 -5.98 -8.36 -3.08
CA ASP A 75 -6.34 -9.76 -2.88
C ASP A 75 -5.42 -10.72 -3.67
N VAL A 76 -5.17 -10.41 -4.95
CA VAL A 76 -4.22 -11.16 -5.78
C VAL A 76 -2.82 -11.10 -5.19
N TYR A 77 -2.37 -9.90 -4.82
CA TYR A 77 -1.04 -9.68 -4.24
C TYR A 77 -0.82 -10.55 -3.00
N THR A 78 -1.76 -10.52 -2.04
CA THR A 78 -1.62 -11.31 -0.81
C THR A 78 -1.72 -12.82 -1.07
N THR A 79 -2.55 -13.25 -2.02
CA THR A 79 -2.65 -14.65 -2.43
C THR A 79 -1.35 -15.15 -3.03
N LEU A 80 -0.74 -14.37 -3.93
CA LEU A 80 0.55 -14.70 -4.54
C LEU A 80 1.68 -14.72 -3.52
N LEU A 81 1.72 -13.75 -2.59
CA LEU A 81 2.74 -13.73 -1.55
C LEU A 81 2.68 -14.98 -0.66
N LYS A 82 1.47 -15.38 -0.25
CA LYS A 82 1.23 -16.61 0.54
C LYS A 82 1.62 -17.88 -0.21
N MET A 83 1.51 -17.88 -1.54
CA MET A 83 1.85 -19.04 -2.38
C MET A 83 3.35 -19.10 -2.70
N ILE A 84 3.96 -17.98 -3.09
CA ILE A 84 5.33 -17.93 -3.61
C ILE A 84 6.36 -18.05 -2.48
N ILE A 85 6.15 -17.44 -1.31
CA ILE A 85 7.13 -17.49 -0.20
C ILE A 85 7.47 -18.95 0.20
N PRO A 86 6.50 -19.83 0.48
CA PRO A 86 6.79 -21.22 0.82
C PRO A 86 7.51 -21.97 -0.30
N ILE A 87 7.10 -21.77 -1.55
CA ILE A 87 7.72 -22.42 -2.72
C ILE A 87 9.18 -21.98 -2.84
N ALA A 88 9.45 -20.68 -2.74
CA ALA A 88 10.79 -20.14 -2.80
C ALA A 88 11.68 -20.64 -1.66
N ALA A 89 11.13 -20.74 -0.43
CA ALA A 89 11.84 -21.29 0.72
C ALA A 89 12.24 -22.77 0.49
N VAL A 90 11.34 -23.59 -0.07
CA VAL A 90 11.65 -24.99 -0.39
C VAL A 90 12.74 -25.09 -1.46
N ILE A 91 12.67 -24.28 -2.51
CA ILE A 91 13.68 -24.24 -3.58
C ILE A 91 15.04 -23.80 -3.01
N ALA A 92 15.07 -22.79 -2.14
CA ALA A 92 16.27 -22.30 -1.49
C ALA A 92 16.92 -23.39 -0.62
N LEU A 93 16.12 -24.12 0.17
CA LEU A 93 16.61 -25.23 0.98
C LEU A 93 17.21 -26.36 0.13
N ILE A 94 16.54 -26.74 -0.96
CA ILE A 94 17.05 -27.76 -1.89
C ILE A 94 18.38 -27.31 -2.50
N SER A 95 18.47 -26.05 -2.93
CA SER A 95 19.68 -25.46 -3.52
C SER A 95 20.84 -25.43 -2.51
N MET A 96 20.56 -25.01 -1.27
CA MET A 96 21.55 -25.00 -0.19
C MET A 96 22.09 -26.40 0.11
N VAL A 97 21.22 -27.42 0.14
CA VAL A 97 21.65 -28.81 0.36
C VAL A 97 22.51 -29.27 -0.81
N ALA A 98 22.10 -29.03 -2.04
CA ALA A 98 22.87 -29.40 -3.23
C ALA A 98 24.28 -28.80 -3.25
N GLU A 99 24.42 -27.51 -2.91
CA GLU A 99 25.72 -26.83 -2.79
C GLU A 99 26.63 -27.48 -1.74
N ASN A 100 26.08 -27.81 -0.57
CA ASN A 100 26.85 -28.43 0.51
C ASN A 100 27.30 -29.85 0.15
N PHE A 101 26.49 -30.62 -0.58
CA PHE A 101 26.86 -31.96 -1.04
C PHE A 101 27.97 -31.93 -2.10
N ILE A 102 27.96 -30.96 -3.02
CA ILE A 102 28.99 -30.81 -4.05
C ILE A 102 30.33 -30.35 -3.42
N GLY A 103 30.28 -29.49 -2.41
CA GLY A 103 31.46 -28.96 -1.73
C GLY A 103 32.05 -29.86 -0.64
N TYR A 104 31.44 -31.02 -0.36
CA TYR A 104 31.84 -31.87 0.76
C TYR A 104 33.13 -32.66 0.45
N SER A 105 34.22 -32.32 1.15
CA SER A 105 35.53 -32.97 1.02
C SER A 105 35.78 -34.14 1.99
N GLY A 106 34.80 -34.51 2.83
CA GLY A 106 34.91 -35.65 3.75
C GLY A 106 35.65 -35.40 5.07
N ASP A 107 36.28 -34.24 5.23
CA ASP A 107 37.16 -33.92 6.38
C ASP A 107 36.44 -33.20 7.53
N GLN A 108 35.14 -32.92 7.37
CA GLN A 108 34.34 -32.19 8.35
C GLN A 108 33.54 -33.14 9.24
N ALA A 109 33.58 -32.91 10.55
CA ALA A 109 32.71 -33.59 11.49
C ALA A 109 31.23 -33.35 11.15
N VAL A 110 30.44 -34.43 11.08
CA VAL A 110 29.01 -34.39 10.72
C VAL A 110 28.22 -33.39 11.54
N LEU A 111 28.55 -33.23 12.83
CA LEU A 111 27.93 -32.25 13.73
C LEU A 111 28.11 -30.79 13.25
N ASN A 112 29.30 -30.44 12.76
CA ASN A 112 29.58 -29.07 12.28
C ASN A 112 28.80 -28.78 11.00
N VAL A 113 28.67 -29.75 10.11
CA VAL A 113 27.87 -29.64 8.88
C VAL A 113 26.41 -29.37 9.23
N ILE A 114 25.85 -30.10 10.21
CA ILE A 114 24.46 -29.90 10.66
C ILE A 114 24.26 -28.51 11.25
N LEU A 115 25.15 -28.06 12.13
CA LEU A 115 25.07 -26.73 12.75
C LEU A 115 25.18 -25.61 11.70
N GLN A 116 26.06 -25.77 10.71
CA GLN A 116 26.23 -24.83 9.61
C GLN A 116 25.00 -24.77 8.70
N LEU A 117 24.39 -25.92 8.38
CA LEU A 117 23.16 -25.99 7.59
C LEU A 117 22.00 -25.29 8.28
N ILE A 118 21.85 -25.44 9.60
CA ILE A 118 20.80 -24.76 10.36
C ILE A 118 21.06 -23.25 10.36
N GLY A 119 22.30 -22.82 10.66
CA GLY A 119 22.66 -21.41 10.71
C GLY A 119 22.49 -20.70 9.36
N LYS A 120 23.04 -21.29 8.28
CA LYS A 120 22.94 -20.75 6.92
C LYS A 120 21.49 -20.81 6.41
N GLY A 121 20.76 -21.90 6.68
CA GLY A 121 19.40 -22.10 6.21
C GLY A 121 18.41 -21.04 6.72
N ILE A 122 18.53 -20.62 7.98
CA ILE A 122 17.70 -19.54 8.52
C ILE A 122 17.97 -18.21 7.81
N GLY A 123 19.25 -17.89 7.59
CA GLY A 123 19.65 -16.68 6.86
C GLY A 123 19.17 -16.69 5.42
N GLU A 124 19.36 -17.81 4.73
CA GLU A 124 18.96 -18.01 3.34
C GLU A 124 17.44 -17.85 3.14
N ILE A 125 16.63 -18.49 3.99
CA ILE A 125 15.17 -18.37 3.92
C ILE A 125 14.74 -16.93 4.14
N PHE A 126 15.37 -16.22 5.09
CA PHE A 126 15.05 -14.83 5.37
C PHE A 126 15.41 -13.92 4.18
N GLU A 127 16.59 -14.11 3.60
CA GLU A 127 17.05 -13.36 2.43
C GLU A 127 16.15 -13.60 1.21
N VAL A 128 15.84 -14.86 0.90
CA VAL A 128 14.93 -15.23 -0.19
C VAL A 128 13.53 -14.66 0.05
N GLY A 129 13.03 -14.73 1.28
CA GLY A 129 11.75 -14.14 1.66
C GLY A 129 11.69 -12.64 1.43
N LEU A 130 12.75 -11.91 1.81
CA LEU A 130 12.88 -10.48 1.55
C LEU A 130 12.90 -10.16 0.05
N HIS A 131 13.68 -10.91 -0.75
CA HIS A 131 13.74 -10.72 -2.19
C HIS A 131 12.39 -10.96 -2.87
N VAL A 132 11.72 -12.06 -2.54
CA VAL A 132 10.39 -12.39 -3.07
C VAL A 132 9.40 -11.29 -2.70
N PHE A 133 9.34 -10.90 -1.43
CA PHE A 133 8.46 -9.83 -0.97
C PHE A 133 8.73 -8.51 -1.70
N PHE A 134 9.99 -8.11 -1.80
CA PHE A 134 10.39 -6.86 -2.42
C PHE A 134 10.02 -6.81 -3.90
N TRP A 135 10.44 -7.81 -4.69
CA TRP A 135 10.21 -7.82 -6.13
C TRP A 135 8.73 -7.99 -6.48
N LEU A 136 8.00 -8.84 -5.73
CA LEU A 136 6.57 -8.98 -5.93
C LEU A 136 5.84 -7.67 -5.62
N THR A 137 6.15 -7.02 -4.50
CA THR A 137 5.58 -5.71 -4.14
C THR A 137 5.87 -4.69 -5.23
N LEU A 138 7.12 -4.60 -5.69
CA LEU A 138 7.53 -3.63 -6.71
C LEU A 138 6.76 -3.81 -8.03
N VAL A 139 6.55 -5.06 -8.46
CA VAL A 139 5.72 -5.36 -9.65
C VAL A 139 4.29 -4.87 -9.46
N PHE A 140 3.66 -5.16 -8.31
CA PHE A 140 2.30 -4.71 -8.03
C PHE A 140 2.18 -3.19 -7.93
N VAL A 141 3.20 -2.50 -7.39
CA VAL A 141 3.25 -1.03 -7.41
C VAL A 141 3.33 -0.49 -8.84
N ILE A 142 4.15 -1.08 -9.69
CA ILE A 142 4.25 -0.66 -11.10
C ILE A 142 2.93 -0.92 -11.83
N LEU A 143 2.28 -2.05 -11.59
CA LEU A 143 0.97 -2.37 -12.15
C LEU A 143 -0.07 -1.34 -11.71
N GLU A 144 -0.20 -1.06 -10.41
CA GLU A 144 -1.11 -0.04 -9.88
C GLU A 144 -0.86 1.35 -10.48
N ARG A 145 0.39 1.71 -10.74
CA ARG A 145 0.77 3.04 -11.29
C ARG A 145 0.57 3.15 -12.80
N THR A 146 0.64 2.03 -13.52
CA THR A 146 0.56 2.00 -14.99
C THR A 146 -0.85 1.66 -15.46
N ASP A 147 -1.65 1.01 -14.62
CA ASP A 147 -3.03 0.69 -14.92
C ASP A 147 -3.85 1.98 -15.12
N LYS A 148 -4.38 2.15 -16.32
CA LYS A 148 -5.24 3.28 -16.70
C LYS A 148 -6.71 2.96 -16.50
N ASP A 149 -7.03 1.69 -16.24
CA ASP A 149 -8.38 1.21 -16.02
C ASP A 149 -8.71 1.42 -14.54
N LYS A 150 -9.69 2.29 -14.25
CA LYS A 150 -10.13 2.64 -12.89
C LYS A 150 -11.21 1.68 -12.36
N GLY A 151 -11.27 0.45 -12.88
CA GLY A 151 -12.17 -0.57 -12.37
C GLY A 151 -11.95 -0.78 -10.87
N ILE A 152 -12.94 -0.43 -10.06
CA ILE A 152 -12.89 -0.60 -8.58
C ILE A 152 -13.07 -2.09 -8.21
N GLU A 153 -13.48 -2.92 -9.18
CA GLU A 153 -13.72 -4.34 -8.94
C GLU A 153 -12.42 -5.08 -8.61
N PRO A 154 -12.40 -5.85 -7.50
CA PRO A 154 -11.25 -6.65 -7.14
C PRO A 154 -10.97 -7.66 -8.25
N LEU A 155 -9.71 -7.71 -8.70
CA LEU A 155 -9.23 -8.84 -9.48
C LEU A 155 -9.26 -10.05 -8.54
N THR A 156 -10.31 -10.86 -8.62
CA THR A 156 -10.40 -12.06 -7.82
C THR A 156 -9.62 -13.17 -8.51
N THR A 157 -8.90 -13.97 -7.74
CA THR A 157 -8.23 -15.19 -8.22
C THR A 157 -9.21 -16.36 -8.38
N SER A 158 -10.50 -16.08 -8.63
CA SER A 158 -11.54 -17.09 -8.80
C SER A 158 -11.27 -17.94 -10.05
N LEU A 159 -10.47 -18.99 -9.88
CA LEU A 159 -10.38 -20.14 -10.79
C LEU A 159 -11.62 -21.03 -10.66
N LYS A 160 -12.83 -20.43 -10.65
CA LYS A 160 -14.07 -21.18 -10.89
C LYS A 160 -14.40 -21.09 -12.36
N LYS A 161 -14.05 -22.16 -13.07
CA LYS A 161 -14.69 -22.56 -14.32
C LYS A 161 -15.61 -23.72 -14.03
#